data_AF-A0A7G9GK78-F1
#
_entry.id   AF-A0A7G9GK78-F1
#
_cell.length_a   1.000
_cell.length_b   1.000
_cell.length_c   1.000
_cell.angle_alpha   90.00
_cell.angle_beta   90.00
_cell.angle_gamma   90.00
#
_symmetry.space_group_name_H-M   'P 1'
#
loop_
_entity.id
_entity.type
_entity.pdbx_description
1 polymer ?
#
loop_
_entity_poly.entity_id
_entity_poly.type
_entity_poly.pdbx_seq_one_letter_code
_entity_poly.pdbx_strand_id
1 'polypeptide(L)'
;MVKKDDWKTLEIPTQFETFFLERTLTKKDLAYIKEGHRSEEMEDKWFMYCEDHKLFIHRSWTGYCIYIVELSDNGKLKTIVNRDPQQYKETDIEQDKLQLNILINRLVKQNGENARLMKLFFERRKS
;
A
#
# COMPACT_ATOMS: atom_id res chain seq x y z
N MET A 1 14.68 -7.97 5.22
CA MET A 1 13.58 -8.23 4.28
C MET A 1 12.49 -9.04 4.95
N VAL A 2 11.31 -8.44 5.04
CA VAL A 2 10.06 -9.08 5.48
C VAL A 2 9.51 -9.98 4.37
N LYS A 3 8.99 -11.15 4.74
CA LYS A 3 8.42 -12.17 3.85
C LYS A 3 6.95 -12.43 4.15
N LYS A 4 6.22 -13.00 3.20
CA LYS A 4 4.79 -13.35 3.33
C LYS A 4 4.45 -14.08 4.64
N ASP A 5 5.29 -15.03 5.03
CA ASP A 5 5.07 -15.90 6.20
C ASP A 5 5.48 -15.26 7.54
N ASP A 6 6.04 -14.05 7.54
CA ASP A 6 6.40 -13.32 8.77
C ASP A 6 5.15 -12.78 9.51
N TRP A 7 3.98 -12.87 8.89
CA TRP A 7 2.71 -12.40 9.42
C TRP A 7 1.52 -13.18 8.85
N LYS A 8 0.34 -13.00 9.46
CA LYS A 8 -0.90 -13.53 8.89
C LYS A 8 -1.26 -12.77 7.61
N THR A 9 -1.37 -13.47 6.50
CA THR A 9 -1.74 -12.92 5.20
C THR A 9 -2.90 -13.71 4.61
N LEU A 10 -3.82 -13.00 3.96
CA LEU A 10 -4.90 -13.54 3.15
C LEU A 10 -4.74 -13.02 1.73
N GLU A 11 -5.07 -13.86 0.75
CA GLU A 11 -5.04 -13.46 -0.66
C GLU A 11 -6.02 -12.30 -0.95
N ILE A 12 -5.77 -11.58 -2.04
CA ILE A 12 -6.72 -10.57 -2.52
C ILE A 12 -8.03 -11.28 -2.92
N PRO A 13 -9.22 -10.74 -2.56
CA PRO A 13 -10.48 -11.38 -2.90
C PRO A 13 -10.75 -11.33 -4.40
N THR A 14 -11.74 -12.08 -4.87
CA THR A 14 -12.20 -12.04 -6.27
C THR A 14 -12.88 -10.72 -6.65
N GLN A 15 -13.39 -9.99 -5.65
CA GLN A 15 -13.90 -8.62 -5.80
C GLN A 15 -12.74 -7.63 -5.65
N PHE A 16 -12.19 -7.20 -6.79
CA PHE A 16 -11.11 -6.24 -6.84
C PHE A 16 -11.28 -5.28 -8.01
N GLU A 17 -10.53 -4.19 -7.97
CA GLU A 17 -10.42 -3.23 -9.05
C GLU A 17 -8.95 -2.95 -9.36
N THR A 18 -8.65 -2.44 -10.55
CA THR A 18 -7.30 -2.08 -10.98
C THR A 18 -7.20 -0.61 -11.32
N PHE A 19 -6.11 0.04 -10.90
CA PHE A 19 -5.78 1.41 -11.31
C PHE A 19 -4.28 1.59 -11.52
N PHE A 20 -3.90 2.71 -12.12
CA PHE A 20 -2.50 3.12 -12.24
C PHE A 20 -2.18 4.22 -11.24
N LEU A 21 -1.08 4.05 -10.52
CA LEU A 21 -0.47 5.09 -9.70
C LEU A 21 0.73 5.66 -10.45
N GLU A 22 0.66 6.94 -10.81
CA GLU A 22 1.77 7.69 -11.38
C GLU A 22 2.78 8.02 -10.27
N ARG A 23 3.89 7.29 -10.24
CA ARG A 23 4.95 7.43 -9.24
C ARG A 23 6.27 6.84 -9.75
N THR A 24 7.28 7.70 -9.85
CA THR A 24 8.66 7.27 -10.16
C THR A 24 9.34 6.72 -8.91
N LEU A 25 9.90 5.52 -9.01
CA LEU A 25 10.68 4.88 -7.95
C LEU A 25 12.14 4.78 -8.38
N THR A 26 13.04 5.35 -7.58
CA THR A 26 14.47 5.19 -7.81
C THR A 26 14.94 3.79 -7.40
N LYS A 27 16.16 3.40 -7.83
CA LYS A 27 16.78 2.14 -7.35
C LYS A 27 16.88 2.09 -5.81
N LYS A 28 17.08 3.23 -5.16
CA LYS A 28 17.14 3.34 -3.70
C LYS A 28 15.75 3.12 -3.08
N ASP A 29 14.71 3.66 -3.68
CA ASP A 29 13.32 3.45 -3.24
C ASP A 29 12.93 1.98 -3.35
N LEU A 30 13.26 1.34 -4.48
CA LEU A 30 13.04 -0.10 -4.67
C LEU A 30 13.79 -0.95 -3.65
N ALA A 31 15.01 -0.56 -3.27
CA ALA A 31 15.76 -1.25 -2.21
C ALA A 31 15.04 -1.17 -0.85
N TYR A 32 14.47 -0.01 -0.50
CA TYR A 32 13.68 0.10 0.73
C TYR A 32 12.37 -0.67 0.66
N ILE A 33 11.66 -0.63 -0.48
CA ILE A 33 10.42 -1.40 -0.67
C ILE A 33 10.68 -2.90 -0.52
N LYS A 34 11.82 -3.39 -1.02
CA LYS A 34 12.23 -4.79 -0.86
C LYS A 34 12.46 -5.19 0.60
N GLU A 35 12.86 -4.28 1.48
CA GLU A 35 12.97 -4.60 2.90
C GLU A 35 11.60 -4.86 3.56
N GLY A 36 10.53 -4.31 2.99
CA GLY A 36 9.17 -4.44 3.50
C GLY A 36 8.95 -3.67 4.80
N HIS A 37 7.88 -4.00 5.50
CA HIS A 37 7.50 -3.37 6.76
C HIS A 37 6.71 -4.34 7.63
N ARG A 38 7.23 -4.59 8.83
CA ARG A 38 6.53 -5.35 9.87
C ARG A 38 5.98 -4.36 10.89
N SER A 39 4.71 -4.51 11.23
CA SER A 39 4.10 -3.74 12.32
C SER A 39 4.74 -4.16 13.65
N GLU A 40 5.35 -3.22 14.35
CA GLU A 40 5.97 -3.44 15.68
C GLU A 40 5.06 -2.97 16.82
N GLU A 41 4.05 -2.13 16.53
CA GLU A 41 3.21 -1.43 17.53
C GLU A 41 1.71 -1.55 17.23
N MET A 42 0.87 -1.36 18.26
CA MET A 42 -0.59 -1.50 18.16
C MET A 42 -1.25 -0.50 17.20
N GLU A 43 -0.66 0.69 17.01
CA GLU A 43 -1.17 1.71 16.09
C GLU A 43 -0.86 1.38 14.62
N ASP A 44 0.08 0.47 14.39
CA ASP A 44 0.56 0.17 13.07
C ASP A 44 -0.28 -0.89 12.37
N LYS A 45 -1.21 -0.37 11.57
CA LYS A 45 -2.28 -1.09 10.90
C LYS A 45 -1.82 -1.88 9.67
N TRP A 46 -0.54 -1.81 9.29
CA TRP A 46 -0.07 -2.28 7.99
C TRP A 46 1.07 -3.28 8.11
N PHE A 47 0.99 -4.32 7.29
CA PHE A 47 2.04 -5.30 7.03
C PHE A 47 2.35 -5.27 5.54
N MET A 48 3.63 -5.14 5.17
CA MET A 48 4.03 -4.99 3.78
C MET A 48 5.25 -5.85 3.46
N TYR A 49 5.21 -6.54 2.33
CA TYR A 49 6.35 -7.35 1.85
C TYR A 49 6.44 -7.28 0.33
N CYS A 50 7.62 -7.55 -0.20
CA CYS A 50 7.87 -7.58 -1.63
C CYS A 50 8.19 -9.01 -2.09
N GLU A 51 7.53 -9.47 -3.15
CA GLU A 51 7.76 -10.78 -3.78
C GLU A 51 7.52 -10.64 -5.29
N ASP A 52 8.38 -11.24 -6.12
CA ASP A 52 8.26 -11.23 -7.59
C ASP A 52 7.94 -9.85 -8.20
N HIS A 53 8.69 -8.82 -7.77
CA HIS A 53 8.50 -7.43 -8.20
C HIS A 53 7.12 -6.82 -7.87
N LYS A 54 6.40 -7.41 -6.91
CA LYS A 54 5.14 -6.89 -6.39
C LYS A 54 5.27 -6.53 -4.93
N LEU A 55 4.74 -5.38 -4.56
CA LEU A 55 4.55 -4.99 -3.16
C LEU A 55 3.13 -5.39 -2.74
N PHE A 56 3.05 -6.23 -1.72
CA PHE A 56 1.81 -6.64 -1.09
C PHE A 56 1.58 -5.84 0.18
N ILE A 57 0.39 -5.27 0.33
CA ILE A 57 0.03 -4.42 1.47
C ILE A 57 -1.20 -5.02 2.15
N HIS A 58 -1.01 -5.46 3.39
CA HIS A 58 -2.02 -6.11 4.20
C HIS A 58 -2.38 -5.30 5.43
N ARG A 59 -3.59 -5.50 5.93
CA ARG A 59 -3.96 -5.07 7.28
C ARG A 59 -3.34 -5.99 8.32
N SER A 60 -2.52 -5.47 9.21
CA SER A 60 -1.82 -6.25 10.24
C SER A 60 -2.79 -7.07 11.13
N TRP A 61 -3.95 -6.50 11.47
CA TRP A 61 -4.88 -7.12 12.42
C TRP A 61 -5.76 -8.25 11.86
N THR A 62 -5.92 -8.39 10.54
CA THR A 62 -6.86 -9.34 9.91
C THR A 62 -6.18 -10.15 8.83
N GLY A 63 -5.05 -9.68 8.30
CA GLY A 63 -4.34 -10.28 7.19
C GLY A 63 -4.94 -9.94 5.82
N TYR A 64 -6.03 -9.18 5.74
CA TYR A 64 -6.65 -8.80 4.46
C TYR A 64 -5.66 -8.07 3.56
N CYS A 65 -5.44 -8.60 2.36
CA CYS A 65 -4.69 -7.89 1.32
C CYS A 65 -5.55 -6.74 0.81
N ILE A 66 -5.02 -5.51 0.93
CA ILE A 66 -5.72 -4.30 0.48
C ILE A 66 -5.18 -3.86 -0.88
N TYR A 67 -3.86 -3.90 -1.05
CA TYR A 67 -3.22 -3.52 -2.31
C TYR A 67 -2.17 -4.54 -2.74
N ILE A 68 -2.10 -4.76 -4.05
CA ILE A 68 -0.97 -5.40 -4.73
C ILE A 68 -0.46 -4.40 -5.77
N VAL A 69 0.81 -4.01 -5.66
CA VAL A 69 1.43 -3.01 -6.54
C VAL A 69 2.52 -3.66 -7.36
N GLU A 70 2.34 -3.70 -8.68
CA GLU A 70 3.40 -4.10 -9.61
C GLU A 70 4.44 -2.98 -9.69
N LEU A 71 5.66 -3.27 -9.24
CA LEU A 71 6.76 -2.31 -9.23
C LEU A 71 7.37 -2.21 -10.63
N SER A 72 7.43 -0.99 -11.15
CA SER A 72 8.01 -0.67 -12.46
C SER A 72 8.97 0.52 -12.35
N ASP A 73 9.85 0.66 -13.33
CA ASP A 73 10.79 1.77 -13.48
C ASP A 73 10.26 2.90 -14.40
N ASN A 74 9.12 2.68 -15.07
CA ASN A 74 8.52 3.62 -16.02
C ASN A 74 7.64 4.71 -15.36
N GLY A 75 7.62 4.76 -14.03
CA GLY A 75 6.82 5.74 -13.28
C GLY A 75 5.33 5.42 -13.21
N LYS A 76 4.88 4.26 -13.68
CA LYS A 76 3.48 3.81 -13.63
C LYS A 76 3.36 2.48 -12.91
N LEU A 77 2.81 2.52 -11.71
CA LEU A 77 2.63 1.33 -10.89
C LEU A 77 1.21 0.80 -11.09
N LYS A 78 1.09 -0.36 -11.75
CA LYS A 78 -0.19 -1.04 -11.88
C LYS A 78 -0.58 -1.62 -10.51
N THR A 79 -1.75 -1.23 -10.03
CA THR A 79 -2.20 -1.57 -8.69
C THR A 79 -3.53 -2.31 -8.75
N ILE A 80 -3.63 -3.41 -8.00
CA ILE A 80 -4.88 -4.08 -7.69
C ILE A 80 -5.31 -3.65 -6.28
N VAL A 81 -6.59 -3.32 -6.10
CA VAL A 81 -7.17 -2.94 -4.81
C VAL A 81 -8.37 -3.81 -4.47
N ASN A 82 -8.44 -4.19 -3.20
CA ASN A 82 -9.55 -4.95 -2.63
C ASN A 82 -10.87 -4.16 -2.73
N ARG A 83 -11.95 -4.80 -3.16
CA ARG A 83 -13.31 -4.22 -3.22
C ARG A 83 -14.36 -5.10 -2.54
N ASP A 84 -13.94 -6.05 -1.72
CA ASP A 84 -14.85 -6.79 -0.85
C ASP A 84 -15.27 -5.87 0.32
N PRO A 85 -16.55 -5.46 0.40
CA PRO A 85 -17.03 -4.51 1.41
C PRO A 85 -16.95 -5.05 2.85
N GLN A 86 -16.81 -6.37 3.04
CA GLN A 86 -16.58 -6.97 4.35
C GLN A 86 -15.13 -6.79 4.83
N GLN A 87 -14.19 -6.63 3.89
CA GLN A 87 -12.77 -6.50 4.17
C GLN A 87 -12.28 -5.04 4.09
N TYR A 88 -12.79 -4.28 3.12
CA TYR A 88 -12.35 -2.92 2.82
C TYR A 88 -13.52 -2.04 2.37
N LYS A 89 -13.77 -0.96 3.13
CA LYS A 89 -14.94 -0.08 2.93
C LYS A 89 -14.72 1.05 1.92
N GLU A 90 -13.47 1.33 1.57
CA GLU A 90 -13.17 2.41 0.65
C GLU A 90 -13.46 2.00 -0.79
N THR A 91 -14.12 2.88 -1.53
CA THR A 91 -14.54 2.65 -2.92
C THR A 91 -14.04 3.73 -3.88
N ASP A 92 -13.49 4.84 -3.38
CA ASP A 92 -12.90 5.89 -4.21
C ASP A 92 -11.43 5.60 -4.53
N ILE A 93 -11.14 5.35 -5.81
CA ILE A 93 -9.78 5.11 -6.32
C ILE A 93 -8.82 6.26 -5.95
N GLU A 94 -9.29 7.51 -5.96
CA GLU A 94 -8.40 8.63 -5.64
C GLU A 94 -8.07 8.69 -4.15
N GLN A 95 -9.01 8.26 -3.29
CA GLN A 95 -8.74 8.07 -1.87
C GLN A 95 -7.72 6.94 -1.67
N ASP A 96 -7.82 5.87 -2.45
CA ASP A 96 -6.83 4.80 -2.48
C ASP A 96 -5.45 5.27 -2.94
N LYS A 97 -5.37 6.09 -3.98
CA LYS A 97 -4.10 6.69 -4.45
C LYS A 97 -3.43 7.53 -3.37
N LEU A 98 -4.21 8.30 -2.60
CA LEU A 98 -3.68 9.06 -1.46
C LEU A 98 -3.13 8.12 -0.37
N GLN A 99 -3.91 7.10 0.03
CA GLN A 99 -3.47 6.12 1.03
C GLN A 99 -2.20 5.40 0.58
N LEU A 100 -2.18 4.93 -0.67
CA LEU A 100 -1.05 4.18 -1.21
C LEU A 100 0.21 5.03 -1.28
N ASN A 101 0.11 6.31 -1.65
CA ASN A 101 1.25 7.22 -1.63
C ASN A 101 1.83 7.40 -0.22
N ILE A 102 0.97 7.56 0.79
CA ILE A 102 1.38 7.67 2.20
C ILE A 102 2.14 6.40 2.64
N LEU A 103 1.63 5.22 2.28
CA LEU A 103 2.25 3.94 2.63
C LEU A 103 3.59 3.74 1.93
N ILE A 104 3.69 4.03 0.63
CA ILE A 104 4.97 3.91 -0.08
C ILE A 104 5.96 4.96 0.45
N ASN A 105 5.55 6.20 0.74
CA ASN A 105 6.42 7.22 1.33
C ASN A 105 7.03 6.77 2.66
N ARG A 106 6.25 6.08 3.49
CA ARG A 106 6.72 5.49 4.74
C ARG A 106 7.83 4.47 4.49
N LEU A 107 7.65 3.57 3.52
CA LEU A 107 8.66 2.58 3.13
C LEU A 107 9.94 3.25 2.63
N VAL A 108 9.82 4.21 1.71
CA VAL A 108 10.97 4.83 1.05
C VAL A 108 11.61 5.97 1.87
N LYS A 109 11.14 6.18 3.11
CA LYS A 109 11.59 7.23 4.04
C LYS A 109 11.45 8.66 3.50
N GLN A 110 10.47 8.89 2.61
CA GLN A 110 10.17 10.20 2.03
C GLN A 110 8.98 10.85 2.74
N ASN A 111 9.14 11.14 4.03
CA ASN A 111 8.04 11.63 4.86
C ASN A 111 7.69 13.11 4.67
N GLY A 112 8.49 13.88 3.91
CA GLY A 112 8.29 15.32 3.72
C GLY A 112 6.93 15.70 3.12
N GLU A 113 6.39 14.87 2.23
CA GLU A 113 5.09 15.10 1.58
C GLU A 113 3.91 14.50 2.36
N ASN A 114 4.17 13.70 3.41
CA ASN A 114 3.11 12.95 4.10
C ASN A 114 2.12 13.87 4.80
N ALA A 115 2.57 14.99 5.38
CA ALA A 115 1.66 15.93 6.04
C ALA A 115 0.62 16.50 5.08
N ARG A 116 1.05 16.89 3.87
CA ARG A 116 0.16 17.38 2.80
C ARG A 116 -0.80 16.29 2.33
N LEU A 117 -0.29 15.08 2.07
CA LEU A 117 -1.11 13.96 1.62
C LEU A 117 -2.13 13.54 2.69
N MET A 118 -1.74 13.52 3.96
CA MET A 118 -2.65 13.24 5.08
C MET A 118 -3.74 14.30 5.16
N LYS A 119 -3.41 15.58 5.00
CA LYS A 119 -4.41 16.65 4.95
C LYS A 119 -5.43 16.42 3.83
N LEU A 120 -4.97 16.18 2.60
CA LEU A 120 -5.86 15.89 1.45
C LEU A 120 -6.71 14.63 1.69
N PHE A 121 -6.10 13.59 2.28
CA PHE A 121 -6.77 12.34 2.61
C PHE A 121 -7.93 12.57 3.61
N PHE A 122 -7.73 13.38 4.65
CA PHE A 122 -8.77 13.66 5.63
C PHE A 122 -9.84 14.63 5.11
N GLU A 123 -9.48 15.59 4.25
CA GLU A 123 -10.43 16.51 3.63
C GLU A 123 -11.43 15.76 2.74
N ARG A 124 -10.95 14.80 1.94
CA ARG A 124 -11.77 14.02 1.01
C ARG A 124 -12.70 13.01 1.70
N ARG A 125 -12.36 12.53 2.89
CA ARG A 125 -13.26 11.66 3.69
C ARG A 125 -14.42 12.40 4.35
N LYS A 126 -14.39 13.74 4.39
CA LYS A 126 -15.43 14.57 5.01
C LYS A 126 -16.49 15.04 4.00
N SER A 127 -16.24 14.92 2.70
CA SER A 127 -17.18 15.25 1.62
C SER A 127 -18.02 14.04 1.23
#